data_AF-A0A0G4NA07-F1
#
_entry.id   AF-A0A0G4NA07-F1
#
_cell.length_a   1.000
_cell.length_b   1.000
_cell.length_c   1.000
_cell.angle_alpha   90.00
_cell.angle_beta   90.00
_cell.angle_gamma   90.00
#
_symmetry.space_group_name_H-M   'P 1'
#
loop_
_entity.id
_entity.type
_entity.pdbx_description
1 polymer ?
#
loop_
_entity_poly.entity_id
_entity_poly.type
_entity_poly.pdbx_seq_one_letter_code
_entity_poly.pdbx_strand_id
1 'polypeptide(L)'
;MDMARDATGFYEGGPSPLSVHHWKSWYFSPVELMATITHVCGDCFLQRWRMGTDTVLTNGYSISIYRDGLDDVDLSRMEDTWSNNQPDFYDFSIGPLRKPMQPGQKKTYKLEDADYLKNGGVRQIYVHRAEQAGQNDEVIELVWEASRPGLLGNIRPE
;
A
#
# COMPACT_ATOMS: atom_id res chain seq x y z
N MET A 1 1.04 -12.12 11.17
CA MET A 1 1.34 -12.85 9.92
C MET A 1 2.84 -12.75 9.63
N ASP A 2 3.41 -13.85 9.14
CA ASP A 2 4.83 -13.97 8.81
C ASP A 2 5.00 -14.02 7.30
N MET A 3 5.55 -12.94 6.75
CA MET A 3 5.92 -12.84 5.35
C MET A 3 7.44 -12.75 5.26
N ALA A 4 8.01 -13.23 4.16
CA ALA A 4 9.42 -13.06 3.86
C ALA A 4 9.56 -12.46 2.45
N ARG A 5 10.67 -11.75 2.21
CA ARG A 5 11.01 -11.20 0.88
C ARG A 5 10.03 -10.10 0.45
N ASP A 6 9.36 -10.26 -0.70
CA ASP A 6 8.47 -9.26 -1.27
C ASP A 6 7.04 -9.45 -0.74
N ALA A 7 6.73 -8.72 0.35
CA ALA A 7 5.40 -8.68 0.95
C ALA A 7 4.42 -7.74 0.20
N THR A 8 4.76 -7.26 -1.01
CA THR A 8 3.94 -6.31 -1.77
C THR A 8 2.51 -6.77 -1.97
N GLY A 9 2.33 -7.99 -2.45
CA GLY A 9 1.01 -8.52 -2.74
C GLY A 9 0.14 -8.66 -1.49
N PHE A 10 0.74 -8.94 -0.33
CA PHE A 10 0.03 -8.99 0.94
C PHE A 10 -0.55 -7.63 1.31
N TYR A 11 0.27 -6.57 1.26
CA TYR A 11 -0.20 -5.23 1.57
C TYR A 11 -1.16 -4.66 0.52
N GLU A 12 -1.00 -5.01 -0.76
CA GLU A 12 -1.91 -4.64 -1.87
C GLU A 12 -3.17 -5.55 -1.97
N GLY A 13 -3.26 -6.57 -1.11
CA GLY A 13 -4.26 -7.63 -1.22
C GLY A 13 -5.69 -7.18 -0.92
N GLY A 14 -5.86 -6.19 -0.02
CA GLY A 14 -7.15 -5.65 0.38
C GLY A 14 -7.71 -6.15 1.72
N PRO A 15 -7.52 -7.42 2.15
CA PRO A 15 -7.84 -7.81 3.53
C PRO A 15 -7.05 -6.99 4.56
N SER A 16 -7.74 -6.51 5.60
CA SER A 16 -7.09 -5.82 6.72
C SER A 16 -6.46 -6.85 7.67
N PRO A 17 -5.13 -6.85 7.85
CA PRO A 17 -4.47 -7.79 8.74
C PRO A 17 -4.60 -7.37 10.20
N LEU A 18 -4.94 -8.32 11.06
CA LEU A 18 -4.98 -8.09 12.51
C LEU A 18 -3.58 -7.88 13.12
N SER A 19 -2.54 -8.47 12.54
CA SER A 19 -1.16 -8.32 13.04
C SER A 19 -0.10 -8.58 11.96
N VAL A 20 0.99 -7.80 12.03
CA VAL A 20 2.20 -7.92 11.21
C VAL A 20 3.42 -8.03 12.13
N HIS A 21 4.25 -9.06 11.95
CA HIS A 21 5.32 -9.38 12.92
C HIS A 21 6.72 -8.97 12.43
N HIS A 22 7.10 -9.30 11.20
CA HIS A 22 8.51 -9.24 10.76
C HIS A 22 8.86 -8.07 9.81
N TRP A 23 8.07 -7.00 9.83
CA TRP A 23 8.16 -5.87 8.89
C TRP A 23 9.40 -4.95 9.03
N LYS A 24 10.26 -5.23 10.03
CA LYS A 24 11.57 -4.58 10.24
C LYS A 24 12.76 -5.53 10.08
N SER A 25 12.56 -6.76 9.59
CA SER A 25 13.61 -7.77 9.50
C SER A 25 13.53 -8.66 8.25
N TRP A 26 12.55 -9.58 8.18
CA TRP A 26 12.42 -10.54 7.07
C TRP A 26 12.01 -9.87 5.77
N TYR A 27 11.34 -8.73 5.91
CA TYR A 27 11.06 -7.76 4.87
C TYR A 27 11.02 -6.38 5.52
N PHE A 28 11.09 -5.33 4.70
CA PHE A 28 11.02 -3.96 5.16
C PHE A 28 9.81 -3.28 4.54
N SER A 29 8.93 -2.76 5.39
CA SER A 29 7.81 -1.90 5.00
C SER A 29 7.56 -0.91 6.13
N PRO A 30 7.38 0.39 5.86
CA PRO A 30 7.29 1.39 6.92
C PRO A 30 5.90 1.40 7.56
N VAL A 31 5.51 0.32 8.24
CA VAL A 31 4.16 0.10 8.81
C VAL A 31 3.72 1.25 9.71
N GLU A 32 4.65 1.88 10.43
CA GLU A 32 4.41 3.08 11.22
C GLU A 32 3.93 4.27 10.37
N LEU A 33 4.55 4.50 9.20
CA LEU A 33 4.13 5.53 8.26
C LEU A 33 2.84 5.13 7.57
N MET A 34 2.69 3.85 7.23
CA MET A 34 1.49 3.32 6.58
C MET A 34 0.24 3.56 7.45
N ALA A 35 0.36 3.38 8.77
CA ALA A 35 -0.75 3.52 9.72
C ALA A 35 -1.20 4.97 9.95
N THR A 36 -0.41 5.98 9.55
CA THR A 36 -0.73 7.41 9.76
C THR A 36 -2.11 7.79 9.21
N ILE A 37 -2.52 7.18 8.09
CA ILE A 37 -3.82 7.44 7.45
C ILE A 37 -5.03 7.15 8.36
N THR A 38 -4.86 6.23 9.33
CA THR A 38 -5.92 5.89 10.29
C THR A 38 -6.33 7.07 11.16
N HIS A 39 -5.48 8.11 11.27
CA HIS A 39 -5.82 9.36 11.94
C HIS A 39 -6.99 10.10 11.27
N VAL A 40 -7.11 10.00 9.95
CA VAL A 40 -8.17 10.67 9.18
C VAL A 40 -9.43 9.83 9.13
N CYS A 41 -9.29 8.51 9.00
CA CYS A 41 -10.39 7.62 8.61
C CYS A 41 -10.78 6.56 9.65
N GLY A 42 -10.00 6.37 10.72
CA GLY A 42 -10.13 5.23 11.61
C GLY A 42 -9.75 3.92 10.90
N ASP A 43 -10.74 3.09 10.61
CA ASP A 43 -10.55 1.73 10.08
C ASP A 43 -10.43 1.71 8.54
N CYS A 44 -9.39 2.35 8.00
CA CYS A 44 -9.10 2.31 6.56
C CYS A 44 -7.66 1.89 6.22
N PHE A 45 -6.94 1.34 7.19
CA PHE A 45 -5.60 0.80 6.97
C PHE A 45 -5.65 -0.25 5.85
N LEU A 46 -4.84 -0.07 4.79
CA LEU A 46 -4.80 -0.91 3.58
C LEU A 46 -6.11 -1.01 2.78
N GLN A 47 -7.11 -0.18 3.09
CA GLN A 47 -8.31 -0.09 2.26
C GLN A 47 -7.92 0.31 0.84
N ARG A 48 -8.52 -0.36 -0.15
CA ARG A 48 -8.24 -0.10 -1.56
C ARG A 48 -9.31 0.78 -2.20
N TRP A 49 -8.85 1.70 -3.04
CA TRP A 49 -9.68 2.56 -3.88
C TRP A 49 -9.30 2.32 -5.33
N ARG A 50 -10.25 1.84 -6.14
CA ARG A 50 -10.10 1.82 -7.60
C ARG A 50 -10.36 3.24 -8.12
N MET A 51 -9.36 3.82 -8.76
CA MET A 51 -9.42 5.12 -9.42
C MET A 51 -9.42 4.89 -10.92
N GLY A 52 -10.54 5.21 -11.59
CA GLY A 52 -10.67 4.99 -13.03
C GLY A 52 -10.58 3.52 -13.43
N THR A 53 -9.96 3.28 -14.60
CA THR A 53 -9.90 1.95 -15.24
C THR A 53 -8.63 1.17 -14.91
N ASP A 54 -7.59 1.81 -14.36
CA ASP A 54 -6.24 1.26 -14.32
C ASP A 54 -5.50 1.47 -13.00
N THR A 55 -6.03 2.28 -12.07
CA THR A 55 -5.29 2.72 -10.89
C THR A 55 -5.93 2.20 -9.60
N VAL A 56 -5.10 1.70 -8.69
CA VAL A 56 -5.50 1.28 -7.34
C VAL A 56 -4.64 2.01 -6.31
N LEU A 57 -5.28 2.80 -5.45
CA LEU A 57 -4.67 3.30 -4.23
C LEU A 57 -4.92 2.30 -3.10
N THR A 58 -3.86 1.84 -2.46
CA THR A 58 -3.91 1.06 -1.23
C THR A 58 -3.48 1.97 -0.08
N ASN A 59 -4.43 2.33 0.78
CA ASN A 59 -4.24 3.33 1.83
C ASN A 59 -3.02 3.03 2.70
N GLY A 60 -2.13 4.03 2.80
CA GLY A 60 -0.90 3.92 3.56
C GLY A 60 0.19 3.10 2.90
N TYR A 61 -0.02 2.41 1.77
CA TYR A 61 1.01 1.51 1.23
C TYR A 61 1.49 1.89 -0.17
N SER A 62 0.58 1.96 -1.15
CA SER A 62 0.97 2.13 -2.54
C SER A 62 -0.09 2.77 -3.41
N ILE A 63 0.36 3.36 -4.52
CA ILE A 63 -0.46 3.71 -5.68
C ILE A 63 0.04 2.84 -6.83
N SER A 64 -0.80 1.98 -7.37
CA SER A 64 -0.44 1.05 -8.44
C SER A 64 -1.23 1.33 -9.70
N ILE A 65 -0.51 1.49 -10.81
CA ILE A 65 -1.04 1.71 -12.15
C ILE A 65 -0.81 0.44 -12.98
N TYR A 66 -1.89 -0.13 -13.49
CA TYR A 66 -1.90 -1.34 -14.31
C TYR A 66 -1.93 -0.93 -15.79
N ARG A 67 -0.84 -1.14 -16.52
CA ARG A 67 -0.65 -0.60 -17.88
C ARG A 67 -1.70 -1.08 -18.88
N ASP A 68 -2.18 -2.31 -18.70
CA ASP A 68 -3.20 -2.94 -19.55
C ASP A 68 -4.62 -2.74 -19.00
N GLY A 69 -4.79 -1.92 -17.96
CA GLY A 69 -6.05 -1.74 -17.24
C GLY A 69 -6.32 -2.82 -16.18
N LEU A 70 -7.46 -2.69 -15.51
CA LEU A 70 -7.90 -3.58 -14.42
C LEU A 70 -8.93 -4.64 -14.83
N ASP A 71 -9.38 -4.63 -16.08
CA ASP A 71 -10.51 -5.46 -16.51
C ASP A 71 -10.20 -6.97 -16.43
N ASP A 72 -8.95 -7.35 -16.70
CA ASP A 72 -8.45 -8.73 -16.56
C ASP A 72 -7.73 -9.00 -15.22
N VAL A 73 -7.76 -8.04 -14.29
CA VAL A 73 -7.10 -8.15 -12.97
C VAL A 73 -8.14 -8.50 -11.91
N ASP A 74 -8.11 -9.74 -11.42
CA ASP A 74 -8.95 -10.16 -10.29
C ASP A 74 -8.44 -9.57 -8.98
N LEU A 75 -8.92 -8.36 -8.65
CA LEU A 75 -8.59 -7.69 -7.40
C LEU A 75 -9.16 -8.41 -6.16
N SER A 76 -10.08 -9.37 -6.29
CA SER A 76 -10.55 -10.16 -5.14
C SER A 76 -9.50 -11.16 -4.65
N ARG A 77 -8.44 -11.38 -5.44
CA ARG A 77 -7.32 -12.25 -5.12
C ARG A 77 -6.06 -11.46 -4.83
N MET A 78 -5.31 -11.94 -3.85
CA MET A 78 -4.03 -11.37 -3.43
C MET A 78 -2.93 -11.78 -4.40
N GLU A 79 -2.07 -10.85 -4.80
CA GLU A 79 -0.96 -11.15 -5.70
C GLU A 79 0.12 -11.94 -4.96
N ASP A 80 0.54 -13.08 -5.49
CA ASP A 80 1.58 -13.88 -4.86
C ASP A 80 2.98 -13.39 -5.27
N THR A 81 3.45 -12.36 -4.57
CA THR A 81 4.76 -11.74 -4.83
C THR A 81 5.92 -12.40 -4.09
N TRP A 82 5.65 -13.31 -3.14
CA TRP A 82 6.67 -13.86 -2.23
C TRP A 82 7.07 -15.31 -2.53
N SER A 83 6.19 -16.12 -3.12
CA SER A 83 6.38 -17.58 -3.17
C SER A 83 7.33 -18.10 -4.27
N ASN A 84 7.91 -17.22 -5.10
CA ASN A 84 8.63 -17.63 -6.33
C ASN A 84 7.79 -18.59 -7.21
N ASN A 85 6.48 -18.36 -7.35
CA ASN A 85 5.53 -19.19 -8.10
C ASN A 85 5.20 -20.56 -7.46
N GLN A 86 5.13 -20.65 -6.13
CA GLN A 86 4.50 -21.76 -5.40
C GLN A 86 3.22 -21.29 -4.66
N PRO A 87 2.17 -20.86 -5.39
CA PRO A 87 0.97 -20.25 -4.79
C PRO A 87 0.19 -21.18 -3.86
N ASP A 88 0.16 -22.47 -4.17
CA ASP A 88 -0.67 -23.46 -3.45
C ASP A 88 -0.25 -23.64 -1.97
N PHE A 89 0.97 -23.24 -1.60
CA PHE A 89 1.47 -23.41 -0.22
C PHE A 89 0.80 -22.47 0.79
N TYR A 90 0.34 -21.29 0.36
CA TYR A 90 -0.19 -20.26 1.26
C TYR A 90 -1.69 -20.02 1.07
N ASP A 91 -2.28 -20.52 -0.02
CA ASP A 91 -3.68 -20.33 -0.38
C ASP A 91 -4.66 -20.67 0.76
N PHE A 92 -4.41 -21.75 1.49
CA PHE A 92 -5.28 -22.17 2.60
C PHE A 92 -5.26 -21.22 3.81
N SER A 93 -4.23 -20.37 3.91
CA SER A 93 -3.96 -19.54 5.10
C SER A 93 -4.25 -18.06 4.87
N ILE A 94 -3.92 -17.54 3.69
CA ILE A 94 -3.99 -16.11 3.35
C ILE A 94 -4.67 -15.84 2.00
N GLY A 95 -5.11 -16.90 1.32
CA GLY A 95 -5.71 -16.85 -0.02
C GLY A 95 -7.19 -16.50 -0.03
N PRO A 96 -7.78 -16.36 -1.23
CA PRO A 96 -7.27 -16.85 -2.53
C PRO A 96 -6.19 -15.97 -3.17
N LEU A 97 -5.19 -16.60 -3.80
CA LEU A 97 -4.08 -15.93 -4.48
C LEU A 97 -4.25 -15.84 -6.01
N ARG A 98 -3.52 -14.91 -6.64
CA ARG A 98 -3.33 -14.78 -8.10
C ARG A 98 -1.85 -14.67 -8.44
N LYS A 99 -1.53 -14.96 -9.71
CA LYS A 99 -0.16 -14.83 -10.22
C LYS A 99 0.34 -13.37 -10.14
N PRO A 100 1.66 -13.18 -9.94
CA PRO A 100 2.27 -11.87 -10.02
C PRO A 100 2.14 -11.27 -11.42
N MET A 101 2.00 -9.95 -11.48
CA MET A 101 2.05 -9.18 -12.72
C MET A 101 3.44 -9.32 -13.34
N GLN A 102 3.52 -9.40 -14.67
CA GLN A 102 4.82 -9.43 -15.33
C GLN A 102 5.54 -8.08 -15.21
N PRO A 103 6.89 -8.06 -15.28
CA PRO A 103 7.64 -6.82 -15.32
C PRO A 103 7.10 -5.87 -16.38
N GLY A 104 6.88 -4.61 -15.99
CA GLY A 104 6.31 -3.59 -16.86
C GLY A 104 4.79 -3.63 -17.01
N GLN A 105 4.04 -4.62 -16.50
CA GLN A 105 2.57 -4.56 -16.53
C GLN A 105 1.97 -3.73 -15.39
N LYS A 106 2.71 -3.61 -14.28
CA LYS A 106 2.30 -2.83 -13.11
C LYS A 106 3.42 -1.86 -12.74
N LYS A 107 3.09 -0.58 -12.63
CA LYS A 107 3.95 0.45 -12.05
C LYS A 107 3.43 0.80 -10.67
N THR A 108 4.30 0.76 -9.66
CA THR A 108 3.91 1.06 -8.28
C THR A 108 4.73 2.20 -7.72
N TYR A 109 4.04 3.16 -7.09
CA TYR A 109 4.61 4.16 -6.19
C TYR A 109 4.41 3.66 -4.77
N LYS A 110 5.48 3.56 -3.97
CA LYS A 110 5.43 3.07 -2.59
C LYS A 110 5.50 4.24 -1.62
N LEU A 111 4.80 4.14 -0.49
CA LEU A 111 4.90 5.14 0.57
C LEU A 111 6.34 5.17 1.09
N GLU A 112 6.94 6.36 1.07
CA GLU A 112 8.26 6.60 1.66
C GLU A 112 8.22 7.57 2.83
N ASP A 113 7.22 8.46 2.89
CA ASP A 113 7.10 9.45 3.95
C ASP A 113 5.63 9.76 4.27
N ALA A 114 5.33 10.10 5.52
CA ALA A 114 4.00 10.50 5.95
C ALA A 114 4.03 11.39 7.20
N ASP A 115 3.25 12.47 7.18
CA ASP A 115 3.18 13.47 8.24
C ASP A 115 1.74 13.79 8.64
N TYR A 116 1.53 14.04 9.93
CA TYR A 116 0.31 14.67 10.43
C TYR A 116 0.33 16.18 10.14
N LEU A 117 -0.76 16.70 9.61
CA LEU A 117 -0.94 18.12 9.34
C LEU A 117 -1.60 18.82 10.52
N LYS A 118 -1.30 20.11 10.69
CA LYS A 118 -1.84 20.94 11.80
C LYS A 118 -3.37 21.02 11.81
N ASN A 119 -4.01 20.83 10.67
CA ASN A 119 -5.46 20.84 10.53
C ASN A 119 -6.12 19.48 10.83
N GLY A 120 -5.35 18.49 11.29
CA GLY A 120 -5.81 17.12 11.51
C GLY A 120 -5.81 16.26 10.24
N GLY A 121 -5.34 16.80 9.11
CA GLY A 121 -5.11 16.04 7.89
C GLY A 121 -3.84 15.20 7.95
N VAL A 122 -3.59 14.45 6.88
CA VAL A 122 -2.37 13.64 6.71
C VAL A 122 -1.80 13.89 5.32
N ARG A 123 -0.48 14.07 5.25
CA ARG A 123 0.29 14.14 4.01
C ARG A 123 1.05 12.84 3.83
N GLN A 124 1.07 12.30 2.61
CA GLN A 124 1.76 11.07 2.26
C GLN A 124 2.57 11.27 0.99
N ILE A 125 3.79 10.76 0.95
CA ILE A 125 4.69 10.82 -0.21
C ILE A 125 4.91 9.42 -0.74
N TYR A 126 4.48 9.22 -1.99
CA TYR A 126 4.62 7.98 -2.72
C TYR A 126 5.66 8.15 -3.81
N VAL A 127 6.65 7.26 -3.85
CA VAL A 127 7.77 7.35 -4.79
C VAL A 127 7.82 6.11 -5.66
N HIS A 128 7.97 6.32 -6.96
CA HIS A 128 8.40 5.30 -7.90
C HIS A 128 9.86 5.59 -8.26
N ARG A 129 10.75 4.72 -7.80
CA ARG A 129 12.19 4.83 -8.06
C ARG A 129 12.49 4.40 -9.49
N ALA A 130 13.32 5.16 -10.18
CA ALA A 130 13.67 4.84 -11.55
C ALA A 130 14.48 3.54 -11.64
N GLU A 131 14.17 2.71 -12.64
CA GLU A 131 14.84 1.41 -12.84
C GLU A 131 16.26 1.57 -13.42
N GLN A 132 16.54 2.67 -14.12
CA GLN A 132 17.79 2.91 -14.82
C GLN A 132 18.48 4.18 -14.34
N ALA A 133 19.81 4.11 -14.22
CA ALA A 133 20.63 5.27 -13.89
C ALA A 133 20.47 6.39 -14.93
N GLY A 134 20.22 7.61 -14.46
CA GLY A 134 19.99 8.78 -15.32
C GLY A 134 18.53 9.07 -15.65
N GLN A 135 17.60 8.19 -15.24
CA GLN A 135 16.17 8.52 -15.20
C GLN A 135 15.81 9.19 -13.86
N ASN A 136 14.75 10.00 -13.87
CA ASN A 136 14.26 10.67 -12.67
C ASN A 136 13.28 9.76 -11.92
N ASP A 137 13.36 9.80 -10.59
CA ASP A 137 12.30 9.27 -9.73
C ASP A 137 11.01 10.05 -9.95
N GLU A 138 9.88 9.39 -9.77
CA GLU A 138 8.56 10.01 -9.84
C GLU A 138 7.93 10.04 -8.45
N VAL A 139 7.37 11.20 -8.10
CA VAL A 139 6.87 11.47 -6.75
C VAL A 139 5.42 11.92 -6.83
N ILE A 140 4.56 11.31 -6.02
CA ILE A 140 3.18 11.70 -5.80
C ILE A 140 3.03 12.12 -4.34
N GLU A 141 2.54 13.34 -4.15
CA GLU A 141 2.09 13.83 -2.84
C GLU A 141 0.57 13.70 -2.74
N LEU A 142 0.10 12.94 -1.76
CA LEU A 142 -1.32 12.77 -1.46
C LEU A 142 -1.63 13.45 -0.12
N VAL A 143 -2.54 14.42 -0.15
CA VAL A 143 -2.99 15.15 1.04
C VAL A 143 -4.43 14.79 1.34
N TRP A 144 -4.66 14.25 2.53
CA TRP A 144 -5.97 14.00 3.10
C TRP A 144 -6.37 15.17 3.99
N GLU A 145 -7.43 15.87 3.61
CA GLU A 145 -8.00 16.93 4.42
C GLU A 145 -8.94 16.35 5.49
N ALA A 146 -8.83 16.82 6.72
CA ALA A 146 -9.76 16.44 7.77
C ALA A 146 -11.15 17.03 7.49
N SER A 147 -12.17 16.19 7.51
CA SER A 147 -13.56 16.60 7.27
C SER A 147 -14.13 17.54 8.35
N ARG A 148 -13.43 17.72 9.48
CA ARG A 148 -13.74 18.71 10.53
C ARG A 148 -12.46 19.28 11.15
N PRO A 149 -12.11 20.55 10.88
CA PRO A 149 -11.09 21.24 11.67
C PRO A 149 -11.66 21.48 13.07
N GLY A 150 -11.27 20.68 14.07
CA GLY A 150 -11.51 21.03 15.47
C GLY A 150 -11.86 19.93 16.47
N LEU A 151 -12.09 18.67 16.09
CA LEU A 151 -12.33 17.61 17.10
C LEU A 151 -11.05 16.94 17.61
N LEU A 152 -9.99 16.89 16.80
CA LEU A 152 -8.71 16.25 17.15
C LEU A 152 -7.56 17.24 17.38
N GLY A 153 -7.78 18.55 17.17
CA GLY A 153 -6.75 19.59 17.35
C GLY A 153 -6.21 19.76 18.78
N ASN A 154 -6.71 18.98 19.73
CA ASN A 154 -6.27 19.00 21.14
C ASN A 154 -5.48 17.75 21.57
N ILE A 155 -5.25 16.77 20.70
CA ILE A 155 -4.43 15.60 21.06
C ILE A 155 -3.03 15.81 20.46
N ARG A 156 -2.16 16.49 21.22
CA ARG A 156 -0.72 16.48 20.96
C ARG A 156 -0.14 15.19 21.55
N PRO A 157 0.69 14.43 20.83
CA PRO A 157 1.77 13.69 21.47
C PRO A 157 2.87 14.70 21.85
N GLU A 158 3.32 14.66 23.09
CA GLU A 158 4.58 15.28 23.53
C GLU A 158 5.79 14.61 22.87
#